data_AF-A0A3D0V7R2-F1
#
_entry.id   AF-A0A3D0V7R2-F1
#
_cell.length_a   1.000
_cell.length_b   1.000
_cell.length_c   1.000
_cell.angle_alpha   90.00
_cell.angle_beta   90.00
_cell.angle_gamma   90.00
#
_symmetry.space_group_name_H-M   'P 1'
#
loop_
_entity.id
_entity.type
_entity.pdbx_description
1 polymer ?
#
loop_
_entity_poly.entity_id
_entity_poly.type
_entity_poly.pdbx_seq_one_letter_code
_entity_poly.pdbx_strand_id
1 'polypeptide(L)'
;PHFSYTGRRDPLRSVRQLKARPVIMGTKGKWIRGDVSWNTLSYLNFRRECNEMHVEWMQAFLAAHTAAANRIHNSSALWLGLNTFAGKNMWSLLTDAKKIGLALVHSRGTEPVRLAESPAAVGLNLSRYGSPAGEPVGGPAGDPAVSAPEAAAKTGDDGGLELTPTITVEGEVVDPASVGTIGRPAHGIFLTTGGEALPGVSADSVITLAPLESGLSEELLTFVTAGSTLHIPAKDETRFLTGFYPKLKQAARVTATDESVALPALALPTLSLLANYGADHRVRLHWEWHYKSGNLVTAQPLWRHPGDHGYRDDAAEARILEGIGQPWNVVPGLGESATGGWGTPRLSASAELSGLDTLAFTEEVLPALRDAPDVAVDTAGDIADYREAEEAPVVSISTKATEQRDWFDLGIQITLEGQPVSFAAVFSALAAGQTKMLLPSGAYFSLDLPELHQ
;
A
#
# COMPACT_ATOMS: atom_id res chain seq x y z
N PRO A 1 12.51 1.35 48.16
CA PRO A 1 12.80 2.21 46.98
C PRO A 1 11.58 3.03 46.57
N HIS A 2 11.68 4.35 46.81
CA HIS A 2 10.75 5.37 46.36
C HIS A 2 10.96 5.57 44.86
N PHE A 3 9.90 5.44 44.07
CA PHE A 3 9.91 5.80 42.64
C PHE A 3 8.88 6.91 42.43
N SER A 4 9.39 8.08 42.02
CA SER A 4 8.60 9.23 41.60
C SER A 4 8.99 9.59 40.17
N TYR A 5 7.99 9.72 39.30
CA TYR A 5 8.07 10.57 38.11
C TYR A 5 6.78 11.37 38.03
N THR A 6 6.93 12.69 37.90
CA THR A 6 5.87 13.67 37.73
C THR A 6 5.93 14.18 36.30
N GLY A 7 5.02 13.70 35.47
CA GLY A 7 4.70 14.22 34.15
C GLY A 7 3.21 14.46 34.10
N ARG A 8 2.78 15.65 34.52
CA ARG A 8 1.37 15.99 34.70
C ARG A 8 0.71 16.28 33.34
N ARG A 9 0.10 15.26 32.74
CA ARG A 9 -1.20 15.33 32.03
C ARG A 9 -1.62 13.91 31.61
N ASP A 10 -2.34 13.23 32.49
CA ASP A 10 -3.36 12.29 32.02
C ASP A 10 -4.51 12.21 33.04
N PRO A 11 -5.52 13.09 32.94
CA PRO A 11 -6.82 12.78 33.48
C PRO A 11 -7.64 12.20 32.33
N LEU A 12 -7.40 10.94 31.98
CA LEU A 12 -8.31 10.04 31.26
C LEU A 12 -9.23 10.79 30.29
N ARG A 13 -8.81 11.01 29.03
CA ARG A 13 -9.80 11.15 27.96
C ARG A 13 -10.62 9.88 27.96
N SER A 14 -11.70 9.86 28.76
CA SER A 14 -12.66 8.78 28.73
C SER A 14 -13.05 8.61 27.26
N VAL A 15 -12.88 7.40 26.73
CA VAL A 15 -13.26 7.07 25.36
C VAL A 15 -14.63 7.68 25.11
N ARG A 16 -14.72 8.71 24.26
CA ARG A 16 -15.95 9.46 24.05
C ARG A 16 -17.02 8.47 23.59
N GLN A 17 -18.09 8.33 24.35
CA GLN A 17 -19.15 7.35 24.04
C GLN A 17 -20.31 8.02 23.32
N LEU A 18 -20.63 7.53 22.13
CA LEU A 18 -21.87 7.85 21.43
C LEU A 18 -22.90 6.75 21.71
N LYS A 19 -24.10 7.15 22.15
CA LYS A 19 -25.20 6.22 22.45
C LYS A 19 -26.48 6.64 21.76
N ALA A 20 -27.23 5.67 21.27
CA ALA A 20 -28.51 5.86 20.61
C ALA A 20 -29.65 5.19 21.37
N ARG A 21 -30.85 5.79 21.33
CA ARG A 21 -32.07 5.18 21.84
C ARG A 21 -33.28 5.60 21.01
N PRO A 22 -34.35 4.79 20.95
CA PRO A 22 -35.59 5.19 20.33
C PRO A 22 -36.28 6.28 21.17
N VAL A 23 -36.95 7.21 20.49
CA VAL A 23 -37.80 8.25 21.07
C VAL A 23 -39.01 8.45 20.17
N ILE A 24 -40.07 9.04 20.70
CA ILE A 24 -41.31 9.33 19.96
C ILE A 24 -41.67 10.80 20.09
N MET A 25 -42.33 11.34 19.07
CA MET A 25 -42.88 12.69 19.12
C MET A 25 -44.10 12.69 20.06
N GLY A 26 -44.04 13.48 21.14
CA GLY A 26 -45.17 13.69 22.04
C GLY A 26 -46.21 14.62 21.43
N THR A 27 -47.42 14.63 22.00
CA THR A 27 -48.56 15.45 21.52
C THR A 27 -48.29 16.96 21.53
N LYS A 28 -47.29 17.42 22.29
CA LYS A 28 -46.84 18.82 22.36
C LYS A 28 -45.69 19.15 21.39
N GLY A 29 -45.42 18.29 20.41
CA GLY A 29 -44.34 18.50 19.43
C GLY A 29 -42.92 18.41 20.00
N LYS A 30 -42.74 17.69 21.12
CA LYS A 30 -41.42 17.45 21.73
C LYS A 30 -41.09 15.97 21.70
N TRP A 31 -39.83 15.63 21.40
CA TRP A 31 -39.32 14.27 21.51
C TRP A 31 -39.29 13.81 22.97
N ILE A 32 -40.01 12.73 23.26
CA ILE A 32 -40.08 12.11 24.58
C ILE A 32 -39.70 10.64 24.50
N ARG A 33 -39.29 10.05 25.63
CA ARG A 33 -39.01 8.61 25.70
C ARG A 33 -40.28 7.78 25.47
N GLY A 34 -41.41 8.20 26.07
CA GLY A 34 -42.63 7.40 26.08
C GLY A 34 -42.41 6.01 26.66
N ASP A 35 -43.10 5.02 26.11
CA ASP A 35 -42.96 3.57 26.35
C ASP A 35 -42.07 2.86 25.29
N VAL A 36 -41.39 3.64 24.45
CA VAL A 36 -40.53 3.14 23.36
C VAL A 36 -39.11 2.87 23.88
N SER A 37 -38.59 1.68 23.59
CA SER A 37 -37.23 1.25 23.90
C SER A 37 -36.79 0.18 22.89
N TRP A 38 -35.49 -0.14 22.84
CA TRP A 38 -34.97 -1.21 22.00
C TRP A 38 -35.64 -2.58 22.27
N ASN A 39 -36.08 -2.83 23.51
CA ASN A 39 -36.73 -4.09 23.91
C ASN A 39 -38.24 -4.12 23.61
N THR A 40 -38.87 -2.96 23.43
CA THR A 40 -40.32 -2.88 23.20
C THR A 40 -40.69 -2.80 21.71
N LEU A 41 -39.69 -2.73 20.81
CA LEU A 41 -39.90 -2.55 19.37
C LEU A 41 -40.88 -3.57 18.75
N SER A 42 -40.76 -4.86 19.11
CA SER A 42 -41.64 -5.91 18.56
C SER A 42 -43.10 -5.79 19.00
N TYR A 43 -43.38 -5.04 20.07
CA TYR A 43 -44.73 -4.87 20.62
C TYR A 43 -45.37 -3.53 20.25
N LEU A 44 -44.62 -2.60 19.62
CA LEU A 44 -45.11 -1.26 19.28
C LEU A 44 -46.22 -1.31 18.22
N ASN A 45 -46.09 -2.17 17.21
CA ASN A 45 -47.09 -2.31 16.13
C ASN A 45 -48.46 -2.76 16.65
N PHE A 46 -48.53 -3.43 17.80
CA PHE A 46 -49.78 -3.88 18.39
C PHE A 46 -50.46 -2.82 19.28
N ARG A 47 -49.72 -1.81 19.75
CA ARG A 47 -50.23 -0.82 20.72
C ARG A 47 -50.54 0.54 20.11
N ARG A 48 -49.94 0.89 18.97
CA ARG A 48 -50.06 2.21 18.33
C ARG A 48 -49.89 2.13 16.81
N GLU A 49 -50.50 3.09 16.13
CA GLU A 49 -50.18 3.41 14.74
C GLU A 49 -48.80 4.07 14.68
N CYS A 50 -47.79 3.28 14.33
CA CYS A 50 -46.42 3.73 14.08
C CYS A 50 -46.11 3.54 12.59
N ASN A 51 -45.17 4.32 12.06
CA ASN A 51 -44.67 4.08 10.70
C ASN A 51 -43.92 2.74 10.65
N GLU A 52 -44.42 1.77 9.89
CA GLU A 52 -43.88 0.42 9.80
C GLU A 52 -42.41 0.42 9.32
N MET A 53 -42.08 1.24 8.32
CA MET A 53 -40.71 1.36 7.80
C MET A 53 -39.72 1.84 8.87
N HIS A 54 -40.16 2.71 9.80
CA HIS A 54 -39.33 3.19 10.90
C HIS A 54 -39.06 2.10 11.93
N VAL A 55 -40.07 1.27 12.22
CA VAL A 55 -39.96 0.16 13.17
C VAL A 55 -39.06 -0.94 12.60
N GLU A 56 -39.26 -1.31 11.33
CA GLU A 56 -38.41 -2.27 10.61
C GLU A 56 -36.95 -1.82 10.58
N TRP A 57 -36.71 -0.54 10.29
CA TRP A 57 -35.36 0.03 10.36
C TRP A 57 -34.74 -0.11 11.75
N MET A 58 -35.47 0.22 12.82
CA MET A 58 -34.95 0.13 14.19
C MET A 58 -34.62 -1.32 14.58
N GLN A 59 -35.42 -2.29 14.14
CA GLN A 59 -35.15 -3.71 14.34
C GLN A 59 -33.89 -4.16 13.58
N ALA A 60 -33.74 -3.76 12.32
CA ALA A 60 -32.54 -4.05 11.52
C ALA A 60 -31.28 -3.42 12.13
N PHE A 61 -31.37 -2.17 12.59
CA PHE A 61 -30.28 -1.46 13.26
C PHE A 61 -29.86 -2.14 14.57
N LEU A 62 -30.82 -2.59 15.38
CA LEU A 62 -30.54 -3.34 16.60
C LEU A 62 -29.89 -4.70 16.31
N ALA A 63 -30.40 -5.45 15.32
CA ALA A 63 -29.84 -6.74 14.92
C ALA A 63 -28.39 -6.63 14.40
N ALA A 64 -28.10 -5.58 13.62
CA ALA A 64 -26.75 -5.29 13.14
C ALA A 64 -25.77 -4.95 14.28
N HIS A 65 -26.26 -4.37 15.38
CA HIS A 65 -25.44 -4.12 16.57
C HIS A 65 -25.15 -5.39 17.38
N THR A 66 -26.15 -6.26 17.58
CA THR A 66 -26.06 -7.42 18.48
C THR A 66 -25.36 -8.63 17.87
N ALA A 67 -25.33 -8.77 16.54
CA ALA A 67 -24.79 -9.94 15.82
C ALA A 67 -23.32 -10.29 16.17
N ALA A 68 -22.50 -9.34 16.63
CA ALA A 68 -21.15 -9.62 17.13
C ALA A 68 -20.94 -9.36 18.64
N ALA A 69 -21.87 -8.66 19.31
CA ALA A 69 -21.78 -8.28 20.72
C ALA A 69 -22.16 -9.41 21.71
N ASN A 70 -22.44 -10.61 21.19
CA ASN A 70 -23.18 -11.68 21.84
C ASN A 70 -22.41 -12.50 22.90
N ARG A 71 -21.38 -11.94 23.54
CA ARG A 71 -20.71 -12.58 24.69
C ARG A 71 -20.76 -11.82 26.02
N ILE A 72 -21.13 -10.54 26.07
CA ILE A 72 -20.98 -9.74 27.32
C ILE A 72 -22.15 -8.75 27.62
N HIS A 73 -23.10 -8.48 26.72
CA HIS A 73 -24.12 -7.45 27.00
C HIS A 73 -25.37 -7.96 27.73
N ASN A 74 -25.66 -7.32 28.86
CA ASN A 74 -26.87 -7.47 29.66
C ASN A 74 -28.06 -6.81 28.92
N SER A 75 -29.15 -7.55 28.77
CA SER A 75 -30.30 -7.29 27.89
C SER A 75 -31.25 -6.15 28.33
N SER A 76 -30.79 -5.21 29.17
CA SER A 76 -31.62 -4.13 29.74
C SER A 76 -31.20 -2.71 29.36
N ALA A 77 -30.24 -2.55 28.45
CA ALA A 77 -29.69 -1.23 28.16
C ALA A 77 -30.69 -0.33 27.41
N LEU A 78 -31.20 0.70 28.09
CA LEU A 78 -31.99 1.82 27.53
C LEU A 78 -31.25 2.60 26.42
N TRP A 79 -29.96 2.31 26.22
CA TRP A 79 -29.05 3.01 25.34
C TRP A 79 -28.16 1.99 24.61
N LEU A 80 -28.06 2.13 23.30
CA LEU A 80 -27.20 1.35 22.42
C LEU A 80 -25.88 2.09 22.22
N GLY A 81 -24.75 1.49 22.58
CA GLY A 81 -23.43 2.10 22.37
C GLY A 81 -22.97 1.98 20.92
N LEU A 82 -22.73 3.10 20.23
CA LEU A 82 -22.28 3.07 18.83
C LEU A 82 -20.77 2.80 18.70
N ASN A 83 -19.99 3.05 19.74
CA ASN A 83 -18.56 2.73 19.79
C ASN A 83 -18.25 1.24 19.64
N THR A 84 -19.21 0.34 19.89
CA THR A 84 -19.02 -1.11 19.81
C THR A 84 -19.83 -1.75 18.67
N PHE A 85 -20.36 -0.92 17.76
CA PHE A 85 -21.09 -1.41 16.59
C PHE A 85 -20.15 -2.22 15.69
N ALA A 86 -20.50 -3.47 15.39
CA ALA A 86 -19.58 -4.38 14.71
C ALA A 86 -19.73 -4.40 13.17
N GLY A 87 -20.80 -3.80 12.64
CA GLY A 87 -21.13 -3.86 11.22
C GLY A 87 -20.76 -2.61 10.43
N LYS A 88 -20.01 -2.79 9.33
CA LYS A 88 -19.82 -1.75 8.28
C LYS A 88 -21.15 -1.30 7.64
N ASN A 89 -22.22 -2.09 7.78
CA ASN A 89 -23.56 -1.75 7.32
C ASN A 89 -24.22 -0.60 8.09
N MET A 90 -23.65 -0.14 9.21
CA MET A 90 -24.17 0.99 9.98
C MET A 90 -24.38 2.22 9.09
N TRP A 91 -23.44 2.52 8.20
CA TRP A 91 -23.49 3.69 7.33
C TRP A 91 -24.59 3.59 6.27
N SER A 92 -24.80 2.39 5.71
CA SER A 92 -25.93 2.13 4.82
C SER A 92 -27.25 2.33 5.56
N LEU A 93 -27.37 1.76 6.77
CA LEU A 93 -28.57 1.91 7.59
C LEU A 93 -28.84 3.38 7.95
N LEU A 94 -27.84 4.16 8.34
CA LEU A 94 -28.01 5.59 8.62
C LEU A 94 -28.43 6.38 7.38
N THR A 95 -27.91 6.01 6.20
CA THR A 95 -28.35 6.59 4.92
C THR A 95 -29.80 6.23 4.61
N ASP A 96 -30.20 4.98 4.85
CA ASP A 96 -31.57 4.52 4.64
C ASP A 96 -32.55 5.16 5.62
N ALA A 97 -32.13 5.43 6.86
CA ALA A 97 -32.91 6.20 7.84
C ALA A 97 -33.32 7.57 7.28
N LYS A 98 -32.38 8.28 6.65
CA LYS A 98 -32.65 9.57 6.00
C LYS A 98 -33.63 9.42 4.83
N LYS A 99 -33.50 8.38 4.01
CA LYS A 99 -34.41 8.11 2.87
C LYS A 99 -35.84 7.85 3.31
N ILE A 100 -36.05 7.11 4.40
CA ILE A 100 -37.38 6.81 4.95
C ILE A 100 -37.94 7.94 5.84
N GLY A 101 -37.22 9.06 5.96
CA GLY A 101 -37.63 10.20 6.77
C GLY A 101 -37.56 9.96 8.29
N LEU A 102 -36.75 9.00 8.74
CA LEU A 102 -36.52 8.76 10.16
C LEU A 102 -35.62 9.85 10.74
N ALA A 103 -36.16 10.63 11.68
CA ALA A 103 -35.41 11.71 12.31
C ALA A 103 -34.37 11.17 13.31
N LEU A 104 -33.10 11.49 13.08
CA LEU A 104 -32.02 11.28 14.05
C LEU A 104 -31.85 12.58 14.85
N VAL A 105 -32.10 12.55 16.15
CA VAL A 105 -32.17 13.76 16.98
C VAL A 105 -31.19 13.76 18.13
N HIS A 106 -30.65 14.94 18.46
CA HIS A 106 -29.85 15.11 19.65
C HIS A 106 -30.67 14.85 20.94
N SER A 107 -29.99 14.56 22.05
CA SER A 107 -30.62 14.17 23.33
C SER A 107 -31.62 15.19 23.90
N ARG A 108 -31.54 16.47 23.47
CA ARG A 108 -32.46 17.56 23.85
C ARG A 108 -33.57 17.83 22.84
N GLY A 109 -33.59 17.11 21.72
CA GLY A 109 -34.67 17.15 20.73
C GLY A 109 -34.74 18.42 19.89
N THR A 110 -33.67 19.22 19.86
CA THR A 110 -33.65 20.54 19.19
C THR A 110 -32.99 20.53 17.82
N GLU A 111 -31.99 19.67 17.57
CA GLU A 111 -31.24 19.66 16.31
C GLU A 111 -31.05 18.23 15.76
N PRO A 112 -31.09 18.06 14.42
CA PRO A 112 -30.86 16.78 13.78
C PRO A 112 -29.38 16.38 13.87
N VAL A 113 -29.12 15.09 14.03
CA VAL A 113 -27.78 14.52 13.87
C VAL A 113 -27.41 14.61 12.39
N ARG A 114 -26.27 15.22 12.09
CA ARG A 114 -25.75 15.35 10.72
C ARG A 114 -24.95 14.11 10.34
N LEU A 115 -25.15 13.64 9.13
CA LEU A 115 -24.28 12.66 8.48
C LEU A 115 -23.39 13.43 7.49
N ALA A 116 -22.07 13.27 7.60
CA ALA A 116 -21.13 13.84 6.64
C ALA A 116 -21.31 13.17 5.26
N GLU A 117 -21.17 13.96 4.20
CA GLU A 117 -21.34 13.47 2.83
C GLU A 117 -20.09 12.74 2.32
N SER A 118 -18.91 13.13 2.81
CA SER A 118 -17.63 12.49 2.50
C SER A 118 -17.05 11.76 3.72
N PRO A 119 -16.27 10.69 3.52
CA PRO A 119 -15.47 10.09 4.58
C PRO A 119 -14.52 11.10 5.23
N ALA A 120 -14.32 10.96 6.53
CA ALA A 120 -13.30 11.64 7.28
C ALA A 120 -11.93 11.05 6.95
N ALA A 121 -11.00 11.93 6.59
CA ALA A 121 -9.61 11.58 6.35
C ALA A 121 -8.83 11.70 7.66
N VAL A 122 -7.97 10.70 7.90
CA VAL A 122 -7.06 10.71 9.05
C VAL A 122 -5.64 10.82 8.53
N GLY A 123 -4.88 11.74 9.10
CA GLY A 123 -3.54 12.05 8.64
C GLY A 123 -2.61 12.49 9.76
N LEU A 124 -1.41 12.88 9.34
CA LEU A 124 -0.35 13.38 10.19
C LEU A 124 0.18 14.67 9.54
N ASN A 125 0.40 15.70 10.35
CA ASN A 125 1.02 16.94 9.91
C ASN A 125 2.44 17.01 10.47
N LEU A 126 3.41 17.16 9.58
CA LEU A 126 4.82 17.30 9.91
C LEU A 126 5.18 18.78 9.87
N SER A 127 5.72 19.29 10.98
CA SER A 127 6.09 20.70 11.16
C SER A 127 7.46 20.81 11.83
N ARG A 128 8.06 22.01 11.82
CA ARG A 128 9.29 22.28 12.58
C ARG A 128 8.92 22.40 14.06
N TYR A 129 9.65 21.69 14.91
CA TYR A 129 9.51 21.81 16.35
C TYR A 129 9.73 23.27 16.77
N GLY A 130 8.84 23.81 17.61
CA GLY A 130 8.93 25.20 18.07
C GLY A 130 8.41 26.27 17.10
N SER A 131 7.95 25.89 15.89
CA SER A 131 7.16 26.81 15.06
C SER A 131 5.78 26.99 15.70
N PRO A 132 5.25 28.23 15.80
CA PRO A 132 3.91 28.43 16.32
C PRO A 132 2.94 27.69 15.40
N ALA A 133 2.34 26.61 15.89
CA ALA A 133 1.28 25.92 15.19
C ALA A 133 0.25 26.98 14.76
N GLY A 134 0.12 27.19 13.45
CA GLY A 134 -0.75 28.22 12.89
C GLY A 134 -2.09 28.22 13.62
N GLU A 135 -2.38 29.33 14.30
CA GLU A 135 -3.63 29.51 15.00
C GLU A 135 -4.78 29.28 14.01
N PRO A 136 -5.84 28.54 14.38
CA PRO A 136 -7.04 28.48 13.55
C PRO A 136 -7.59 29.92 13.42
N VAL A 137 -7.61 30.42 12.19
CA VAL A 137 -8.16 31.73 11.82
C VAL A 137 -9.65 31.74 12.18
N GLY A 138 -10.00 32.42 13.28
CA GLY A 138 -11.40 32.61 13.65
C GLY A 138 -11.66 33.06 15.09
N GLY A 139 -11.32 34.30 15.44
CA GLY A 139 -11.80 34.97 16.65
C GLY A 139 -11.58 36.49 16.56
N PRO A 140 -12.56 37.35 16.90
CA PRO A 140 -12.49 38.77 16.58
C PRO A 140 -11.48 39.51 17.47
N ALA A 141 -10.84 40.52 16.88
CA ALA A 141 -9.88 41.41 17.53
C ALA A 141 -10.41 41.98 18.85
N GLY A 142 -9.71 41.68 19.94
CA GLY A 142 -9.80 42.35 21.23
C GLY A 142 -8.44 42.93 21.59
N ASP A 143 -8.42 44.22 21.91
CA ASP A 143 -7.25 45.08 22.16
C ASP A 143 -6.24 44.57 23.22
N PRO A 144 -4.98 45.07 23.20
CA PRO A 144 -3.86 44.46 23.91
C PRO A 144 -3.84 44.88 25.38
N ALA A 145 -3.98 43.91 26.28
CA ALA A 145 -3.69 44.09 27.71
C ALA A 145 -2.37 43.40 28.07
N VAL A 146 -1.43 44.23 28.48
CA VAL A 146 -0.08 43.90 28.97
C VAL A 146 -0.16 42.88 30.11
N SER A 147 0.54 41.75 29.97
CA SER A 147 0.96 40.91 31.09
C SER A 147 2.32 40.30 30.80
N ALA A 148 3.20 40.45 31.78
CA ALA A 148 4.63 40.17 31.76
C ALA A 148 4.95 38.66 31.60
N PRO A 149 6.19 38.29 31.25
CA PRO A 149 6.50 36.95 30.77
C PRO A 149 6.54 35.96 31.94
N GLU A 150 5.59 35.02 31.96
CA GLU A 150 5.75 33.79 32.72
C GLU A 150 6.79 32.94 31.98
N ALA A 151 7.85 32.58 32.69
CA ALA A 151 9.03 31.92 32.17
C ALA A 151 8.68 30.61 31.44
N ALA A 152 8.59 30.68 30.11
CA ALA A 152 8.69 29.52 29.24
C ALA A 152 10.04 28.86 29.52
N ALA A 153 10.00 27.67 30.11
CA ALA A 153 11.14 26.81 30.22
C ALA A 153 11.73 26.63 28.81
N LYS A 154 12.92 27.17 28.60
CA LYS A 154 13.76 26.92 27.43
C LYS A 154 14.15 25.45 27.41
N THR A 155 13.25 24.59 26.96
CA THR A 155 13.63 23.33 26.33
C THR A 155 14.32 23.71 25.03
N GLY A 156 15.60 23.35 24.89
CA GLY A 156 16.41 23.74 23.74
C GLY A 156 15.69 23.42 22.44
N ASP A 157 15.46 24.46 21.65
CA ASP A 157 14.95 24.35 20.30
C ASP A 157 16.07 23.72 19.45
N ASP A 158 16.01 22.40 19.30
CA ASP A 158 16.94 21.66 18.44
C ASP A 158 16.60 21.87 16.95
N GLY A 159 15.52 22.59 16.62
CA GLY A 159 15.06 22.79 15.24
C GLY A 159 14.58 21.51 14.54
N GLY A 160 14.25 20.48 15.33
CA GLY A 160 13.80 19.17 14.86
C GLY A 160 12.43 19.18 14.20
N LEU A 161 11.85 18.00 14.00
CA LEU A 161 10.53 17.83 13.41
C LEU A 161 9.50 17.44 14.47
N GLU A 162 8.27 17.92 14.33
CA GLU A 162 7.12 17.49 15.11
C GLU A 162 6.06 16.88 14.21
N LEU A 163 5.64 15.67 14.54
CA LEU A 163 4.57 14.94 13.88
C LEU A 163 3.30 15.04 14.74
N THR A 164 2.30 15.71 14.21
CA THR A 164 1.03 16.00 14.90
C THR A 164 -0.12 15.26 14.21
N PRO A 165 -1.08 14.69 14.95
CA PRO A 165 -2.22 14.01 14.36
C PRO A 165 -3.22 15.02 13.77
N THR A 166 -3.79 14.69 12.62
CA THR A 166 -4.81 15.51 11.95
C THR A 166 -6.02 14.67 11.55
N ILE A 167 -7.21 15.25 11.68
CA ILE A 167 -8.45 14.68 11.19
C ILE A 167 -9.13 15.76 10.34
N THR A 168 -9.55 15.40 9.14
CA THR A 168 -10.28 16.30 8.23
C THR A 168 -11.66 15.73 7.96
N VAL A 169 -12.70 16.55 8.12
CA VAL A 169 -14.09 16.18 7.83
C VAL A 169 -14.64 17.20 6.84
N GLU A 170 -15.05 16.74 5.64
CA GLU A 170 -15.56 17.60 4.57
C GLU A 170 -14.64 18.79 4.21
N GLY A 171 -13.32 18.59 4.33
CA GLY A 171 -12.30 19.61 4.04
C GLY A 171 -11.87 20.46 5.24
N GLU A 172 -12.59 20.41 6.36
CA GLU A 172 -12.28 21.17 7.57
C GLU A 172 -11.41 20.35 8.53
N VAL A 173 -10.33 20.95 9.05
CA VAL A 173 -9.47 20.32 10.06
C VAL A 173 -10.14 20.41 11.42
N VAL A 174 -10.29 19.27 12.08
CA VAL A 174 -10.89 19.19 13.43
C VAL A 174 -9.87 18.73 14.45
N ASP A 175 -9.97 19.26 15.67
CA ASP A 175 -9.12 18.84 16.78
C ASP A 175 -9.36 17.34 17.09
N PRO A 176 -8.33 16.47 16.96
CA PRO A 176 -8.46 15.05 17.29
C PRO A 176 -8.96 14.80 18.71
N ALA A 177 -8.74 15.73 19.64
CA ALA A 177 -9.27 15.66 21.01
C ALA A 177 -10.79 15.71 21.10
N SER A 178 -11.43 16.40 20.16
CA SER A 178 -12.87 16.60 20.12
C SER A 178 -13.61 15.39 19.53
N VAL A 179 -12.88 14.48 18.88
CA VAL A 179 -13.41 13.37 18.10
C VAL A 179 -13.55 12.10 18.92
N GLY A 180 -14.67 11.38 18.76
CA GLY A 180 -14.88 10.03 19.25
C GLY A 180 -15.00 9.00 18.12
N THR A 181 -14.73 7.74 18.41
CA THR A 181 -14.76 6.65 17.42
C THR A 181 -16.10 5.91 17.41
N ILE A 182 -16.47 5.37 16.25
CA ILE A 182 -17.64 4.53 16.06
C ILE A 182 -17.21 3.16 15.56
N GLY A 183 -17.75 2.13 16.21
CA GLY A 183 -17.57 0.73 15.86
C GLY A 183 -16.27 0.07 16.34
N ARG A 184 -16.24 -1.26 16.22
CA ARG A 184 -15.08 -2.13 16.51
C ARG A 184 -14.97 -3.23 15.44
N PRO A 185 -13.98 -3.18 14.53
CA PRO A 185 -12.94 -2.15 14.39
C PRO A 185 -13.54 -0.77 14.05
N ALA A 186 -12.85 0.31 14.40
CA ALA A 186 -13.35 1.66 14.18
C ALA A 186 -13.53 1.93 12.67
N HIS A 187 -14.76 2.24 12.28
CA HIS A 187 -15.13 2.49 10.87
C HIS A 187 -15.82 3.85 10.71
N GLY A 188 -15.75 4.67 11.75
CA GLY A 188 -16.43 5.94 11.83
C GLY A 188 -15.89 6.83 12.93
N ILE A 189 -16.18 8.12 12.80
CA ILE A 189 -15.96 9.10 13.85
C ILE A 189 -17.23 9.91 14.11
N PHE A 190 -17.31 10.49 15.30
CA PHE A 190 -18.29 11.50 15.64
C PHE A 190 -17.63 12.69 16.32
N LEU A 191 -18.19 13.87 16.09
CA LEU A 191 -17.77 15.12 16.72
C LEU A 191 -18.99 15.97 17.07
N THR A 192 -18.82 16.84 18.05
CA THR A 192 -19.84 17.81 18.47
C THR A 192 -19.35 19.19 18.10
N THR A 193 -19.98 19.83 17.12
CA THR A 193 -19.69 21.22 16.77
C THR A 193 -20.61 22.13 17.56
N GLY A 194 -20.04 22.93 18.45
CA GLY A 194 -20.71 23.91 19.29
C GLY A 194 -19.64 24.71 20.03
N GLY A 195 -19.74 26.03 20.02
CA GLY A 195 -18.70 26.96 20.46
C GLY A 195 -18.09 26.60 21.83
N GLU A 196 -16.80 26.88 21.97
CA GLU A 196 -15.97 26.61 23.15
C GLU A 196 -16.76 26.54 24.46
N ALA A 197 -16.82 25.34 25.07
CA ALA A 197 -16.91 25.21 26.52
C ALA A 197 -16.53 23.79 26.96
N LEU A 198 -15.56 23.76 27.87
CA LEU A 198 -15.29 22.67 28.83
C LEU A 198 -16.57 22.20 29.56
N PRO A 199 -16.55 21.04 30.26
CA PRO A 199 -17.68 20.13 30.36
C PRO A 199 -18.85 20.72 31.15
N GLY A 200 -19.94 20.99 30.43
CA GLY A 200 -21.13 21.59 31.03
C GLY A 200 -22.02 22.32 30.04
N VAL A 201 -22.24 21.76 28.85
CA VAL A 201 -23.40 22.06 28.00
C VAL A 201 -23.48 23.48 27.41
N SER A 202 -23.29 23.59 26.09
CA SER A 202 -23.93 24.64 25.29
C SER A 202 -25.18 24.09 24.56
N ALA A 203 -26.16 24.95 24.31
CA ALA A 203 -27.51 24.58 23.85
C ALA A 203 -27.60 24.18 22.36
N ASP A 204 -26.59 24.56 21.57
CA ASP A 204 -26.59 24.49 20.09
C ASP A 204 -25.43 23.62 19.58
N SER A 205 -25.31 22.41 20.11
CA SER A 205 -24.26 21.45 19.71
C SER A 205 -24.81 20.42 18.73
N VAL A 206 -24.37 20.50 17.47
CA VAL A 206 -24.72 19.53 16.43
C VAL A 206 -23.77 18.34 16.53
N ILE A 207 -24.34 17.12 16.60
CA ILE A 207 -23.56 15.89 16.44
C ILE A 207 -23.40 15.63 14.94
N THR A 208 -22.15 15.52 14.49
CA THR A 208 -21.82 15.07 13.12
C THR A 208 -21.22 13.68 13.18
N LEU A 209 -21.73 12.76 12.36
CA LEU A 209 -21.20 11.41 12.17
C LEU A 209 -20.54 11.34 10.79
N ALA A 210 -19.29 10.88 10.72
CA ALA A 210 -18.57 10.72 9.45
C ALA A 210 -18.01 9.29 9.31
N PRO A 211 -18.17 8.64 8.14
CA PRO A 211 -17.48 7.38 7.85
C PRO A 211 -15.98 7.62 7.81
N LEU A 212 -15.18 6.63 8.18
CA LEU A 212 -13.72 6.71 8.02
C LEU A 212 -13.31 6.21 6.62
N GLU A 213 -12.23 6.79 6.07
CA GLU A 213 -11.59 6.27 4.87
C GLU A 213 -11.15 4.80 5.05
N SER A 214 -11.26 4.02 3.99
CA SER A 214 -10.82 2.63 3.98
C SER A 214 -9.30 2.53 3.95
N GLY A 215 -8.73 1.52 4.62
CA GLY A 215 -7.29 1.24 4.58
C GLY A 215 -6.48 1.83 5.74
N LEU A 216 -7.13 2.49 6.70
CA LEU A 216 -6.49 2.97 7.92
C LEU A 216 -6.11 1.81 8.85
N SER A 217 -4.89 1.84 9.41
CA SER A 217 -4.46 0.88 10.42
C SER A 217 -5.03 1.23 11.80
N GLU A 218 -5.22 0.21 12.65
CA GLU A 218 -5.72 0.41 14.02
C GLU A 218 -4.72 1.18 14.89
N GLU A 219 -3.43 1.00 14.66
CA GLU A 219 -2.36 1.71 15.37
C GLU A 219 -2.38 3.21 15.05
N LEU A 220 -2.54 3.57 13.78
CA LEU A 220 -2.61 4.97 13.35
C LEU A 220 -3.85 5.64 13.90
N LEU A 221 -5.01 4.97 13.84
CA LEU A 221 -6.25 5.50 14.39
C LEU A 221 -6.14 5.69 15.91
N THR A 222 -5.50 4.76 16.61
CA THR A 222 -5.25 4.86 18.05
C THR A 222 -4.31 6.03 18.36
N PHE A 223 -3.23 6.19 17.60
CA PHE A 223 -2.29 7.31 17.76
C PHE A 223 -2.97 8.67 17.55
N VAL A 224 -3.77 8.80 16.49
CA VAL A 224 -4.46 10.05 16.16
C VAL A 224 -5.52 10.39 17.18
N THR A 225 -6.34 9.43 17.59
CA THR A 225 -7.40 9.65 18.58
C THR A 225 -6.85 9.89 19.99
N ALA A 226 -5.66 9.36 20.31
CA ALA A 226 -4.93 9.72 21.52
C ALA A 226 -4.48 11.19 21.51
N GLY A 227 -4.30 11.80 20.33
CA GLY A 227 -3.81 13.17 20.19
C GLY A 227 -2.33 13.32 20.58
N SER A 228 -1.56 12.23 20.51
CA SER A 228 -0.15 12.23 20.86
C SER A 228 0.67 12.91 19.77
N THR A 229 1.54 13.85 20.13
CA THR A 229 2.54 14.40 19.20
C THR A 229 3.86 13.65 19.36
N LEU A 230 4.60 13.50 18.26
CA LEU A 230 5.90 12.84 18.25
C LEU A 230 6.98 13.85 17.83
N HIS A 231 7.94 14.07 18.72
CA HIS A 231 9.10 14.91 18.43
C HIS A 231 10.28 14.07 17.90
N ILE A 232 10.86 14.52 16.79
CA ILE A 232 12.01 13.92 16.11
C ILE A 232 13.17 14.92 16.23
N PRO A 233 14.23 14.59 16.97
CA PRO A 233 15.41 15.44 17.11
C PRO A 233 16.06 15.76 15.76
N ALA A 234 16.70 16.93 15.62
CA ALA A 234 17.26 17.38 14.34
C ALA A 234 18.36 16.45 13.81
N LYS A 235 19.15 15.85 14.70
CA LYS A 235 20.15 14.83 14.34
C LYS A 235 19.58 13.61 13.61
N ASP A 236 18.31 13.29 13.82
CA ASP A 236 17.63 12.12 13.26
C ASP A 236 16.71 12.48 12.08
N GLU A 237 16.65 13.75 11.67
CA GLU A 237 15.80 14.25 10.58
C GLU A 237 16.07 13.53 9.26
N THR A 238 17.34 13.46 8.84
CA THR A 238 17.71 12.80 7.57
C THR A 238 17.34 11.32 7.58
N ARG A 239 17.57 10.63 8.70
CA ARG A 239 17.21 9.21 8.87
C ARG A 239 15.69 9.01 8.84
N PHE A 240 14.94 9.92 9.44
CA PHE A 240 13.47 9.89 9.41
C PHE A 240 12.94 10.09 7.99
N LEU A 241 13.37 11.15 7.30
CA LEU A 241 12.89 11.49 5.95
C LEU A 241 13.27 10.44 4.90
N THR A 242 14.40 9.76 5.06
CA THR A 242 14.85 8.72 4.11
C THR A 242 14.28 7.34 4.41
N GLY A 243 14.19 6.93 5.68
CA GLY A 243 13.83 5.56 6.06
C GLY A 243 12.39 5.38 6.52
N PHE A 244 11.81 6.35 7.23
CA PHE A 244 10.52 6.21 7.91
C PHE A 244 9.39 6.97 7.21
N TYR A 245 9.66 8.18 6.72
CA TYR A 245 8.67 9.00 6.02
C TYR A 245 8.02 8.29 4.82
N PRO A 246 8.75 7.54 3.97
CA PRO A 246 8.13 6.82 2.87
C PRO A 246 7.07 5.79 3.31
N LYS A 247 7.36 5.05 4.38
CA LYS A 247 6.40 4.10 4.99
C LYS A 247 5.22 4.83 5.60
N LEU A 248 5.48 5.95 6.27
CA LEU A 248 4.44 6.76 6.89
C LEU A 248 3.48 7.32 5.84
N LYS A 249 3.97 7.75 4.68
CA LYS A 249 3.15 8.29 3.58
C LYS A 249 2.27 7.24 2.87
N GLN A 250 2.67 5.97 2.89
CA GLN A 250 1.82 4.87 2.41
C GLN A 250 0.73 4.51 3.41
N ALA A 251 1.07 4.46 4.71
CA ALA A 251 0.13 4.09 5.75
C ALA A 251 -0.82 5.22 6.17
N ALA A 252 -0.41 6.48 5.97
CA ALA A 252 -1.06 7.67 6.45
C ALA A 252 -1.03 8.79 5.41
N ARG A 253 -2.06 9.63 5.40
CA ARG A 253 -1.97 10.94 4.73
C ARG A 253 -1.03 11.85 5.53
N VAL A 254 0.21 12.03 5.06
CA VAL A 254 1.17 12.96 5.68
C VAL A 254 1.19 14.28 4.91
N THR A 255 0.93 15.38 5.61
CA THR A 255 0.95 16.75 5.06
C THR A 255 1.95 17.62 5.82
N ALA A 256 2.40 18.70 5.20
CA ALA A 256 3.16 19.75 5.85
C ALA A 256 2.42 21.06 5.59
N THR A 257 1.51 21.41 6.49
CA THR A 257 0.53 22.49 6.27
C THR A 257 1.18 23.87 6.33
N ASP A 258 2.22 24.01 7.15
CA ASP A 258 2.88 25.30 7.42
C ASP A 258 4.01 25.63 6.43
N GLU A 259 4.17 24.83 5.37
CA GLU A 259 5.31 24.85 4.42
C GLU A 259 6.71 24.82 5.10
N SER A 260 6.76 24.64 6.42
CA SER A 260 7.97 24.70 7.26
C SER A 260 8.95 23.56 6.98
N VAL A 261 8.47 22.51 6.30
CA VAL A 261 9.23 21.31 5.96
C VAL A 261 8.98 20.95 4.50
N ALA A 262 10.04 20.95 3.69
CA ALA A 262 9.99 20.42 2.33
C ALA A 262 9.93 18.89 2.39
N LEU A 263 8.75 18.33 2.16
CA LEU A 263 8.56 16.88 2.11
C LEU A 263 9.21 16.30 0.84
N PRO A 264 10.10 15.31 0.96
CA PRO A 264 10.72 14.72 -0.22
C PRO A 264 9.68 14.00 -1.09
N ALA A 265 9.82 14.12 -2.40
CA ALA A 265 9.09 13.25 -3.32
C ALA A 265 9.47 11.79 -3.04
N LEU A 266 8.49 10.88 -3.07
CA LEU A 266 8.78 9.47 -2.92
C LEU A 266 9.57 9.01 -4.13
N ALA A 267 10.67 8.30 -3.89
CA ALA A 267 11.44 7.68 -4.94
C ALA A 267 10.55 6.64 -5.63
N LEU A 268 10.37 6.78 -6.95
CA LEU A 268 9.70 5.78 -7.76
C LEU A 268 10.67 4.62 -8.03
N PRO A 269 10.19 3.37 -8.03
CA PRO A 269 11.02 2.23 -8.38
C PRO A 269 11.37 2.26 -9.87
N THR A 270 12.62 1.99 -10.19
CA THR A 270 13.06 1.62 -11.54
C THR A 270 13.59 0.19 -11.47
N LEU A 271 13.13 -0.69 -12.36
CA LEU A 271 13.66 -2.04 -12.43
C LEU A 271 14.95 -2.04 -13.24
N SER A 272 16.07 -2.42 -12.62
CA SER A 272 17.39 -2.47 -13.26
C SER A 272 17.76 -3.92 -13.60
N LEU A 273 18.10 -4.15 -14.87
CA LEU A 273 18.72 -5.38 -15.36
C LEU A 273 20.18 -5.12 -15.68
N LEU A 274 21.07 -5.84 -15.01
CA LEU A 274 22.47 -5.96 -15.41
C LEU A 274 22.67 -7.25 -16.22
N ALA A 275 23.03 -7.10 -17.50
CA ALA A 275 23.37 -8.20 -18.39
C ALA A 275 24.87 -8.20 -18.68
N ASN A 276 25.59 -9.16 -18.09
CA ASN A 276 27.03 -9.29 -18.23
C ASN A 276 27.36 -10.43 -19.20
N TYR A 277 27.78 -10.06 -20.40
CA TYR A 277 28.18 -10.95 -21.49
C TYR A 277 29.62 -11.45 -21.27
N GLY A 278 29.77 -12.77 -21.31
CA GLY A 278 31.06 -13.46 -21.19
C GLY A 278 31.39 -14.26 -22.45
N ALA A 279 32.48 -15.03 -22.36
CA ALA A 279 32.89 -15.94 -23.42
C ALA A 279 31.87 -17.08 -23.64
N ASP A 280 32.00 -17.76 -24.78
CA ASP A 280 31.21 -18.95 -25.15
C ASP A 280 29.69 -18.72 -25.13
N HIS A 281 29.25 -17.52 -25.55
CA HIS A 281 27.84 -17.13 -25.60
C HIS A 281 27.13 -17.29 -24.26
N ARG A 282 27.81 -16.95 -23.16
CA ARG A 282 27.22 -16.92 -21.83
C ARG A 282 26.84 -15.51 -21.43
N VAL A 283 25.67 -15.35 -20.85
CA VAL A 283 25.27 -14.09 -20.23
C VAL A 283 24.76 -14.34 -18.82
N ARG A 284 25.25 -13.55 -17.86
CA ARG A 284 24.74 -13.52 -16.49
C ARG A 284 23.84 -12.32 -16.33
N LEU A 285 22.62 -12.58 -15.88
CA LEU A 285 21.57 -11.60 -15.69
C LEU A 285 21.34 -11.42 -14.19
N HIS A 286 21.21 -10.17 -13.75
CA HIS A 286 20.86 -9.84 -12.38
C HIS A 286 19.84 -8.71 -12.35
N TRP A 287 18.76 -8.91 -11.58
CA TRP A 287 17.67 -7.95 -11.44
C TRP A 287 17.65 -7.33 -10.06
N GLU A 288 17.50 -6.01 -10.01
CA GLU A 288 17.37 -5.25 -8.78
C GLU A 288 16.45 -4.03 -8.96
N TRP A 289 15.87 -3.55 -7.87
CA TRP A 289 15.08 -2.32 -7.84
C TRP A 289 15.96 -1.16 -7.44
N HIS A 290 15.94 -0.08 -8.21
CA HIS A 290 16.61 1.17 -7.89
C HIS A 290 15.59 2.22 -7.48
N TYR A 291 15.75 2.73 -6.27
CA TYR A 291 14.99 3.86 -5.75
C TYR A 291 15.89 5.10 -5.74
N LYS A 292 15.61 6.04 -6.65
CA LYS A 292 16.37 7.29 -6.77
C LYS A 292 15.71 8.38 -5.92
N SER A 293 16.41 8.84 -4.88
CA SER A 293 15.98 9.97 -4.04
C SER A 293 17.06 11.05 -4.05
N GLY A 294 16.82 12.11 -4.81
CA GLY A 294 17.85 13.12 -5.10
C GLY A 294 19.04 12.49 -5.84
N ASN A 295 20.23 12.57 -5.22
CA ASN A 295 21.46 11.98 -5.77
C ASN A 295 21.76 10.57 -5.25
N LEU A 296 20.96 10.04 -4.32
CA LEU A 296 21.18 8.72 -3.75
C LEU A 296 20.35 7.67 -4.51
N VAL A 297 21.01 6.59 -4.93
CA VAL A 297 20.35 5.41 -5.50
C VAL A 297 20.43 4.30 -4.48
N THR A 298 19.27 3.83 -4.00
CA THR A 298 19.19 2.65 -3.13
C THR A 298 18.82 1.44 -3.99
N ALA A 299 19.71 0.44 -4.05
CA ALA A 299 19.42 -0.84 -4.68
C ALA A 299 18.73 -1.80 -3.69
N GLN A 300 17.70 -2.50 -4.15
CA GLN A 300 16.93 -3.49 -3.40
C GLN A 300 16.78 -4.78 -4.23
N PRO A 301 16.76 -5.97 -3.61
CA PRO A 301 16.65 -7.23 -4.36
C PRO A 301 15.30 -7.35 -5.09
N LEU A 302 15.28 -8.01 -6.26
CA LEU A 302 14.05 -8.22 -7.05
C LEU A 302 12.91 -8.81 -6.20
N TRP A 303 13.21 -9.78 -5.36
CA TRP A 303 12.26 -10.39 -4.43
C TRP A 303 12.64 -10.09 -2.98
N ARG A 304 11.63 -9.85 -2.14
CA ARG A 304 11.85 -9.62 -0.71
C ARG A 304 12.48 -10.84 -0.07
N HIS A 305 13.52 -10.60 0.71
CA HIS A 305 14.13 -11.62 1.56
C HIS A 305 13.53 -11.53 2.97
N PRO A 306 13.42 -12.64 3.71
CA PRO A 306 13.03 -12.61 5.12
C PRO A 306 13.96 -11.66 5.91
N GLY A 307 13.40 -10.60 6.50
CA GLY A 307 14.15 -9.58 7.24
C GLY A 307 14.44 -8.29 6.47
N ASP A 308 14.01 -8.19 5.21
CA ASP A 308 14.05 -6.92 4.48
C ASP A 308 13.03 -5.94 5.07
N HIS A 309 13.55 -4.92 5.76
CA HIS A 309 12.77 -3.87 6.40
C HIS A 309 12.87 -2.55 5.63
N GLY A 310 13.40 -2.55 4.39
CA GLY A 310 13.45 -1.37 3.53
C GLY A 310 12.05 -0.86 3.14
N TYR A 311 11.96 0.43 2.83
CA TYR A 311 10.78 0.95 2.13
C TYR A 311 10.75 0.40 0.70
N ARG A 312 9.55 0.02 0.23
CA ARG A 312 9.34 -0.53 -1.10
C ARG A 312 7.89 -0.27 -1.52
N ASP A 313 7.68 0.18 -2.75
CA ASP A 313 6.36 0.42 -3.32
C ASP A 313 5.89 -0.83 -4.08
N ASP A 314 5.33 -1.79 -3.34
CA ASP A 314 4.92 -3.09 -3.90
C ASP A 314 3.88 -2.93 -5.03
N ALA A 315 3.04 -1.89 -4.99
CA ALA A 315 2.02 -1.65 -6.02
C ALA A 315 2.63 -1.10 -7.31
N ALA A 316 3.59 -0.17 -7.21
CA ALA A 316 4.32 0.32 -8.36
C ALA A 316 5.19 -0.78 -8.99
N GLU A 317 5.91 -1.55 -8.17
CA GLU A 317 6.73 -2.65 -8.65
C GLU A 317 5.94 -3.77 -9.32
N ALA A 318 4.80 -4.16 -8.75
CA ALA A 318 3.91 -5.14 -9.36
C ALA A 318 3.44 -4.68 -10.75
N ARG A 319 3.11 -3.39 -10.90
CA ARG A 319 2.71 -2.81 -12.19
C ARG A 319 3.84 -2.86 -13.23
N ILE A 320 5.08 -2.57 -12.80
CA ILE A 320 6.26 -2.65 -13.69
C ILE A 320 6.51 -4.10 -14.13
N LEU A 321 6.44 -5.05 -13.19
CA LEU A 321 6.59 -6.48 -13.50
C LEU A 321 5.49 -7.01 -14.44
N GLU A 322 4.24 -6.58 -14.23
CA GLU A 322 3.14 -6.89 -15.13
C GLU A 322 3.37 -6.33 -16.54
N GLY A 323 3.95 -5.12 -16.64
CA GLY A 323 4.28 -4.46 -17.90
C GLY A 323 5.34 -5.19 -18.73
N ILE A 324 6.29 -5.86 -18.08
CA ILE A 324 7.32 -6.68 -18.75
C ILE A 324 6.73 -7.98 -19.32
N GLY A 325 5.63 -8.45 -18.74
CA GLY A 325 4.94 -9.66 -19.17
C GLY A 325 5.69 -10.93 -18.77
N GLN A 326 5.89 -11.84 -19.72
CA GLN A 326 6.35 -13.22 -19.46
C GLN A 326 7.55 -13.58 -20.34
N PRO A 327 8.74 -12.99 -20.08
CA PRO A 327 9.93 -13.21 -20.91
C PRO A 327 10.39 -14.68 -20.92
N TRP A 328 10.00 -15.46 -19.90
CA TRP A 328 10.26 -16.90 -19.83
C TRP A 328 9.50 -17.74 -20.88
N ASN A 329 8.52 -17.17 -21.59
CA ASN A 329 7.88 -17.84 -22.71
C ASN A 329 8.81 -17.92 -23.94
N VAL A 330 9.78 -17.00 -24.04
CA VAL A 330 10.81 -17.00 -25.08
C VAL A 330 12.06 -17.71 -24.56
N VAL A 331 12.54 -17.32 -23.37
CA VAL A 331 13.74 -17.89 -22.75
C VAL A 331 13.40 -18.51 -21.39
N PRO A 332 13.17 -19.84 -21.30
CA PRO A 332 12.73 -20.50 -20.07
C PRO A 332 13.59 -20.22 -18.84
N GLY A 333 14.91 -20.03 -19.02
CA GLY A 333 15.85 -19.71 -17.94
C GLY A 333 15.60 -18.38 -17.22
N LEU A 334 14.75 -17.50 -17.76
CA LEU A 334 14.33 -16.26 -17.11
C LEU A 334 13.22 -16.46 -16.08
N GLY A 335 12.58 -17.63 -16.06
CA GLY A 335 11.49 -17.96 -15.15
C GLY A 335 11.98 -18.87 -14.02
N GLU A 336 11.54 -18.58 -12.80
CA GLU A 336 11.68 -19.49 -11.66
C GLU A 336 10.31 -19.86 -11.08
N SER A 337 10.22 -21.06 -10.51
CA SER A 337 9.04 -21.45 -9.73
C SER A 337 9.17 -20.90 -8.31
N ALA A 338 8.21 -20.07 -7.89
CA ALA A 338 8.20 -19.46 -6.56
C ALA A 338 8.23 -20.48 -5.39
N THR A 339 7.77 -21.71 -5.61
CA THR A 339 7.59 -22.77 -4.60
C THR A 339 8.30 -24.08 -4.95
N GLY A 340 9.23 -24.06 -5.91
CA GLY A 340 10.01 -25.25 -6.28
C GLY A 340 9.25 -26.31 -7.08
N GLY A 341 8.22 -25.91 -7.84
CA GLY A 341 7.63 -26.77 -8.89
C GLY A 341 6.16 -26.54 -9.22
N TRP A 342 5.37 -25.88 -8.34
CA TRP A 342 3.93 -25.69 -8.56
C TRP A 342 3.50 -24.23 -8.47
N GLY A 343 3.08 -23.65 -9.59
CA GLY A 343 2.56 -22.28 -9.65
C GLY A 343 2.90 -21.60 -10.96
N THR A 344 2.36 -20.40 -11.17
CA THR A 344 2.79 -19.53 -12.27
C THR A 344 4.26 -19.17 -12.07
N PRO A 345 5.12 -19.35 -13.10
CA PRO A 345 6.50 -18.89 -13.04
C PRO A 345 6.55 -17.38 -12.77
N ARG A 346 7.60 -16.94 -12.10
CA ARG A 346 7.92 -15.53 -11.88
C ARG A 346 9.32 -15.25 -12.43
N LEU A 347 9.64 -13.97 -12.61
CA LEU A 347 10.96 -13.55 -13.06
C LEU A 347 12.05 -14.02 -12.08
N SER A 348 13.09 -14.68 -12.59
CA SER A 348 14.24 -15.06 -11.77
C SER A 348 15.05 -13.83 -11.39
N ALA A 349 15.45 -13.71 -10.13
CA ALA A 349 16.30 -12.60 -9.67
C ALA A 349 17.71 -12.65 -10.28
N SER A 350 18.18 -13.85 -10.63
CA SER A 350 19.44 -14.05 -11.33
C SER A 350 19.37 -15.27 -12.23
N ALA A 351 19.88 -15.14 -13.46
CA ALA A 351 19.89 -16.23 -14.43
C ALA A 351 21.24 -16.28 -15.15
N GLU A 352 21.71 -17.48 -15.45
CA GLU A 352 22.83 -17.68 -16.38
C GLU A 352 22.26 -18.37 -17.63
N LEU A 353 22.36 -17.69 -18.76
CA LEU A 353 21.94 -18.22 -20.06
C LEU A 353 23.17 -18.62 -20.85
N SER A 354 23.01 -19.59 -21.75
CA SER A 354 24.09 -20.03 -22.64
C SER A 354 23.57 -20.45 -24.00
N GLY A 355 24.42 -20.29 -25.02
CA GLY A 355 24.12 -20.76 -26.38
C GLY A 355 22.89 -20.07 -26.97
N LEU A 356 21.90 -20.87 -27.40
CA LEU A 356 20.67 -20.39 -28.05
C LEU A 356 19.81 -19.52 -27.12
N ASP A 357 19.84 -19.76 -25.81
CA ASP A 357 19.10 -18.94 -24.85
C ASP A 357 19.66 -17.51 -24.79
N THR A 358 20.98 -17.36 -24.91
CA THR A 358 21.64 -16.05 -24.96
C THR A 358 21.30 -15.31 -26.25
N LEU A 359 21.25 -16.03 -27.38
CA LEU A 359 20.81 -15.47 -28.66
C LEU A 359 19.36 -14.98 -28.58
N ALA A 360 18.43 -15.84 -28.15
CA ALA A 360 17.01 -15.50 -28.05
C ALA A 360 16.78 -14.34 -27.07
N PHE A 361 17.53 -14.31 -25.97
CA PHE A 361 17.51 -13.18 -25.04
C PHE A 361 17.98 -11.88 -25.71
N THR A 362 19.09 -11.91 -26.45
CA THR A 362 19.72 -10.71 -27.01
C THR A 362 18.92 -10.13 -28.19
N GLU A 363 18.36 -10.98 -29.04
CA GLU A 363 17.62 -10.56 -30.24
C GLU A 363 16.15 -10.25 -29.95
N GLU A 364 15.49 -10.99 -29.06
CA GLU A 364 14.03 -10.87 -28.88
C GLU A 364 13.65 -10.17 -27.56
N VAL A 365 14.29 -10.54 -26.45
CA VAL A 365 13.89 -10.06 -25.11
C VAL A 365 14.53 -8.72 -24.76
N LEU A 366 15.83 -8.56 -25.04
CA LEU A 366 16.61 -7.38 -24.67
C LEU A 366 16.06 -6.08 -25.29
N PRO A 367 15.67 -6.03 -26.58
CA PRO A 367 15.07 -4.82 -27.16
C PRO A 367 13.74 -4.46 -26.49
N ALA A 368 12.87 -5.46 -26.27
CA ALA A 368 11.58 -5.24 -25.60
C ALA A 368 11.74 -4.71 -24.16
N LEU A 369 12.76 -5.18 -23.44
CA LEU A 369 13.07 -4.68 -22.10
C LEU A 369 13.63 -3.26 -22.12
N ARG A 370 14.39 -2.87 -23.15
CA ARG A 370 14.91 -1.50 -23.30
C ARG A 370 13.81 -0.49 -23.62
N ASP A 371 12.76 -0.93 -24.32
CA ASP A 371 11.61 -0.09 -24.67
C ASP A 371 10.55 -0.01 -23.55
N ALA A 372 10.66 -0.87 -22.51
CA ALA A 372 9.71 -0.91 -21.41
C ALA A 372 9.83 0.32 -20.49
N PRO A 373 8.71 0.93 -20.06
CA PRO A 373 8.74 2.05 -19.12
C PRO A 373 9.25 1.59 -17.75
N ASP A 374 9.99 2.47 -17.08
CA ASP A 374 10.54 2.23 -15.73
C ASP A 374 11.48 1.01 -15.63
N VAL A 375 12.00 0.52 -16.77
CA VAL A 375 13.04 -0.51 -16.86
C VAL A 375 14.34 0.12 -17.36
N ALA A 376 15.43 -0.12 -16.64
CA ALA A 376 16.77 0.29 -17.01
C ALA A 376 17.59 -0.97 -17.32
N VAL A 377 18.22 -1.02 -18.48
CA VAL A 377 19.03 -2.16 -18.90
C VAL A 377 20.47 -1.68 -19.08
N ASP A 378 21.37 -2.26 -18.30
CA ASP A 378 22.82 -2.04 -18.40
C ASP A 378 23.49 -3.32 -18.93
N THR A 379 24.29 -3.16 -19.97
CA THR A 379 24.98 -4.27 -20.65
C THR A 379 26.48 -4.09 -20.50
N ALA A 380 27.14 -5.10 -19.96
CA ALA A 380 28.60 -5.15 -19.83
C ALA A 380 29.18 -6.32 -20.64
N GLY A 381 30.37 -6.12 -21.20
CA GLY A 381 31.06 -7.13 -22.03
C GLY A 381 30.80 -6.97 -23.53
N ASP A 382 31.46 -7.81 -24.31
CA ASP A 382 31.36 -7.81 -25.77
C ASP A 382 30.21 -8.73 -26.20
N ILE A 383 29.17 -8.13 -26.78
CA ILE A 383 28.02 -8.86 -27.32
C ILE A 383 28.43 -9.45 -28.68
N ALA A 384 28.22 -10.75 -28.88
CA ALA A 384 28.48 -11.40 -30.15
C ALA A 384 27.52 -10.90 -31.24
N ASP A 385 28.01 -10.85 -32.48
CA ASP A 385 27.19 -10.51 -33.65
C ASP A 385 26.36 -11.73 -34.07
N TYR A 386 25.15 -11.85 -33.50
CA TYR A 386 24.25 -12.96 -33.78
C TYR A 386 23.59 -12.77 -35.14
N ARG A 387 23.88 -13.68 -36.07
CA ARG A 387 23.30 -13.66 -37.41
C ARG A 387 22.99 -15.06 -37.92
N GLU A 388 21.93 -15.16 -38.71
CA GLU A 388 21.64 -16.38 -39.44
C GLU A 388 22.69 -16.57 -40.54
N ALA A 389 23.22 -17.78 -40.68
CA ALA A 389 24.16 -18.10 -41.73
C ALA A 389 23.47 -18.05 -43.10
N GLU A 390 24.07 -17.34 -44.06
CA GLU A 390 23.48 -17.19 -45.41
C GLU A 390 23.70 -18.44 -46.27
N GLU A 391 24.78 -19.18 -46.01
CA GLU A 391 25.15 -20.38 -46.75
C GLU A 391 24.74 -21.65 -46.00
N ALA A 392 24.25 -22.66 -46.74
CA ALA A 392 23.98 -23.97 -46.19
C ALA A 392 25.28 -24.67 -45.75
N PRO A 393 25.26 -25.49 -44.68
CA PRO A 393 26.43 -26.22 -44.22
C PRO A 393 26.94 -27.19 -45.30
N VAL A 394 28.21 -27.06 -45.67
CA VAL A 394 28.85 -27.97 -46.63
C VAL A 394 29.41 -29.16 -45.87
N VAL A 395 28.89 -30.34 -46.14
CA VAL A 395 29.41 -31.60 -45.59
C VAL A 395 30.50 -32.13 -46.54
N SER A 396 31.75 -32.11 -46.09
CA SER A 396 32.86 -32.70 -46.82
C SER A 396 33.31 -34.00 -46.14
N ILE A 397 33.32 -35.11 -46.89
CA ILE A 397 33.81 -36.40 -46.39
C ILE A 397 35.25 -36.54 -46.85
N SER A 398 36.19 -36.56 -45.90
CA SER A 398 37.61 -36.77 -46.19
C SER A 398 38.06 -38.15 -45.72
N THR A 399 38.84 -38.85 -46.54
CA THR A 399 39.47 -40.15 -46.20
C THR A 399 40.89 -39.98 -45.68
N LYS A 400 41.22 -38.82 -45.08
CA LYS A 400 42.56 -38.59 -44.53
C LYS A 400 42.60 -39.13 -43.10
N ALA A 401 43.48 -40.13 -42.90
CA ALA A 401 43.75 -40.77 -41.63
C ALA A 401 43.93 -39.76 -40.50
N THR A 402 42.97 -39.74 -39.57
CA THR A 402 43.05 -39.05 -38.29
C THR A 402 43.77 -39.95 -37.27
N GLU A 403 44.53 -39.37 -36.33
CA GLU A 403 45.21 -40.12 -35.25
C GLU A 403 44.23 -40.81 -34.27
N GLN A 404 42.93 -40.55 -34.41
CA GLN A 404 41.86 -41.18 -33.64
C GLN A 404 41.25 -42.31 -34.47
N ARG A 405 41.52 -43.54 -34.01
CA ARG A 405 41.25 -44.80 -34.70
C ARG A 405 39.77 -45.18 -34.58
N ASP A 406 38.91 -44.51 -35.33
CA ASP A 406 37.51 -44.90 -35.49
C ASP A 406 37.35 -45.89 -36.65
N TRP A 407 36.55 -46.94 -36.44
CA TRP A 407 36.46 -48.14 -37.27
C TRP A 407 36.10 -47.95 -38.76
N PHE A 408 35.88 -46.72 -39.25
CA PHE A 408 35.50 -46.41 -40.63
C PHE A 408 36.48 -45.50 -41.41
N ASP A 409 37.53 -44.94 -40.82
CA ASP A 409 38.54 -44.10 -41.52
C ASP A 409 37.96 -42.93 -42.38
N LEU A 410 36.74 -42.48 -42.04
CA LEU A 410 36.03 -41.36 -42.68
C LEU A 410 36.01 -40.18 -41.71
N GLY A 411 36.83 -39.16 -41.97
CA GLY A 411 36.76 -37.87 -41.28
C GLY A 411 35.70 -37.00 -41.96
N ILE A 412 34.48 -37.02 -41.42
CA ILE A 412 33.40 -36.12 -41.86
C ILE A 412 33.70 -34.73 -41.29
N GLN A 413 34.01 -33.77 -42.17
CA GLN A 413 34.26 -32.39 -41.82
C GLN A 413 33.12 -31.53 -42.36
N ILE A 414 32.32 -30.98 -41.44
CA ILE A 414 31.28 -30.01 -41.76
C ILE A 414 31.91 -28.62 -41.73
N THR A 415 31.66 -27.81 -42.76
CA THR A 415 32.08 -26.41 -42.78
C THR A 415 30.88 -25.51 -43.01
N LEU A 416 30.76 -24.45 -42.22
CA LEU A 416 29.78 -23.39 -42.40
C LEU A 416 30.53 -22.07 -42.59
N GLU A 417 30.30 -21.39 -43.72
CA GLU A 417 31.00 -20.13 -44.08
C GLU A 417 32.54 -20.22 -43.95
N GLY A 418 33.09 -21.38 -44.32
CA GLY A 418 34.52 -21.66 -44.23
C GLY A 418 35.05 -21.97 -42.81
N GLN A 419 34.20 -22.01 -41.78
CA GLN A 419 34.59 -22.42 -40.43
C GLN A 419 34.29 -23.90 -40.18
N PRO A 420 35.25 -24.69 -39.65
CA PRO A 420 35.02 -26.09 -39.34
C PRO A 420 34.08 -26.24 -38.14
N VAL A 421 33.03 -27.05 -38.31
CA VAL A 421 32.07 -27.41 -37.28
C VAL A 421 32.26 -28.89 -36.94
N SER A 422 32.34 -29.21 -35.65
CA SER A 422 32.49 -30.59 -35.18
C SER A 422 31.24 -31.40 -35.49
N PHE A 423 31.39 -32.52 -36.21
CA PHE A 423 30.29 -33.46 -36.47
C PHE A 423 29.65 -33.97 -35.17
N ALA A 424 30.47 -34.24 -34.14
CA ALA A 424 29.98 -34.66 -32.83
C ALA A 424 29.08 -33.60 -32.18
N ALA A 425 29.37 -32.31 -32.38
CA ALA A 425 28.55 -31.22 -31.85
C ALA A 425 27.21 -31.10 -32.58
N VAL A 426 27.19 -31.25 -33.92
CA VAL A 426 25.95 -31.27 -34.73
C VAL A 426 25.07 -32.44 -34.33
N PHE A 427 25.64 -33.64 -34.22
CA PHE A 427 24.89 -34.84 -33.83
C PHE A 427 24.37 -34.74 -32.39
N SER A 428 25.17 -34.18 -31.46
CA SER A 428 24.73 -33.95 -30.09
C SER A 428 23.56 -32.96 -30.02
N ALA A 429 23.55 -31.92 -30.86
CA ALA A 429 22.46 -30.95 -30.93
C ALA A 429 21.17 -31.59 -31.48
N LEU A 430 21.27 -32.36 -32.57
CA LEU A 430 20.16 -33.14 -33.13
C LEU A 430 19.60 -34.15 -32.12
N ALA A 431 20.47 -34.89 -31.42
CA ALA A 431 20.08 -35.86 -30.40
C ALA A 431 19.42 -35.21 -29.17
N ALA A 432 19.77 -33.95 -28.86
CA ALA A 432 19.12 -33.14 -27.84
C ALA A 432 17.79 -32.52 -28.32
N GLY A 433 17.38 -32.75 -29.56
CA GLY A 433 16.15 -32.20 -30.15
C GLY A 433 16.23 -30.71 -30.46
N GLN A 434 17.43 -30.15 -30.61
CA GLN A 434 17.61 -28.75 -30.97
C GLN A 434 17.29 -28.53 -32.45
N THR A 435 16.55 -27.47 -32.77
CA THR A 435 16.17 -27.08 -34.14
C THR A 435 17.16 -26.13 -34.80
N LYS A 436 18.07 -25.53 -34.00
CA LYS A 436 19.09 -24.59 -34.44
C LYS A 436 20.42 -24.91 -33.76
N MET A 437 21.53 -24.55 -34.39
CA MET A 437 22.87 -24.65 -33.81
C MET A 437 23.56 -23.28 -33.87
N LEU A 438 24.23 -22.91 -32.78
CA LEU A 438 25.01 -21.67 -32.67
C LEU A 438 26.50 -21.99 -32.68
N LEU A 439 27.26 -21.26 -33.51
CA LEU A 439 28.71 -21.37 -33.61
C LEU A 439 29.43 -20.39 -32.68
N PRO A 440 30.70 -20.64 -32.30
CA PRO A 440 31.51 -19.71 -31.51
C PRO A 440 31.62 -18.30 -32.10
N SER A 441 31.45 -18.16 -33.42
CA SER A 441 31.47 -16.88 -34.15
C SER A 441 30.21 -16.02 -33.96
N GLY A 442 29.12 -16.58 -33.43
CA GLY A 442 27.81 -15.91 -33.35
C GLY A 442 26.87 -16.28 -34.50
N ALA A 443 27.38 -16.89 -35.57
CA ALA A 443 26.55 -17.42 -36.66
C ALA A 443 25.70 -18.61 -36.18
N TYR A 444 24.42 -18.64 -36.56
CA TYR A 444 23.52 -19.76 -36.27
C TYR A 444 22.83 -20.26 -37.54
N PHE A 445 22.45 -21.54 -37.56
CA PHE A 445 21.74 -22.16 -38.68
C PHE A 445 20.71 -23.18 -38.19
N SER A 446 19.71 -23.47 -39.02
CA SER A 446 18.69 -24.48 -38.72
C SER A 446 19.24 -25.90 -38.95
N LEU A 447 18.90 -26.80 -38.03
CA LEU A 447 19.24 -28.23 -38.12
C LEU A 447 18.15 -29.05 -38.84
N ASP A 448 16.99 -28.46 -39.14
CA ASP A 448 15.89 -29.10 -39.89
C ASP A 448 16.15 -29.11 -41.41
N LEU A 449 17.42 -29.23 -41.81
CA LEU A 449 17.81 -29.29 -43.20
C LEU A 449 17.73 -30.75 -43.69
N PRO A 450 17.10 -31.04 -44.85
CA PRO A 450 16.99 -32.39 -45.37
C PRO A 450 18.36 -33.04 -45.65
N GLU A 451 19.41 -32.24 -45.86
CA GLU A 451 20.79 -32.69 -46.08
C GLU A 451 21.46 -33.30 -44.83
N LEU A 452 20.97 -32.99 -43.63
CA LEU A 452 21.48 -33.54 -42.36
C LEU A 452 20.75 -34.81 -41.90
N HIS A 453 19.64 -35.16 -42.57
CA HIS A 453 18.81 -36.33 -42.27
C HIS A 453 19.07 -37.51 -43.21
N GLN A 454 19.99 -37.37 -44.17
CA GLN A 454 20.46 -38.42 -45.09
C GLN A 454 21.78 -39.01 -44.60
#